data_AF-A0A383B5V6-F1
#
_entry.id   AF-A0A383B5V6-F1
#
_cell.length_a   1.000
_cell.length_b   1.000
_cell.length_c   1.000
_cell.angle_alpha   90.00
_cell.angle_beta   90.00
_cell.angle_gamma   90.00
#
_symmetry.space_group_name_H-M   'P 1'
#
loop_
_entity.id
_entity.type
_entity.pdbx_description
1 polymer ?
#
loop_
_entity_poly.entity_id
_entity_poly.type
_entity_poly.pdbx_seq_one_letter_code
_entity_poly.pdbx_strand_id
1 'polypeptide(L)'
;MKIALISVAPPYRGGISKHTSIFLEKLAEKHSVDVINYKRQYPNFLFPGKTQYIDDELNQQLGERCIDSINPITWFKTGNKLADRKYDLV
;
A
#
# COMPACT_ATOMS: atom_id res chain seq x y z
N MET A 1 -8.71 10.59 14.04
CA MET A 1 -9.50 9.85 13.03
C MET A 1 -8.83 8.52 12.76
N LYS A 2 -9.62 7.51 12.40
CA LYS A 2 -9.18 6.23 11.86
C LYS A 2 -9.20 6.32 10.34
N ILE A 3 -8.04 6.25 9.70
CA ILE A 3 -7.85 6.49 8.27
C ILE A 3 -7.34 5.21 7.62
N ALA A 4 -7.92 4.83 6.47
CA ALA A 4 -7.31 3.86 5.58
C ALA A 4 -6.53 4.62 4.50
N LEU A 5 -5.22 4.39 4.38
CA LEU A 5 -4.41 4.99 3.33
C LEU A 5 -4.13 3.95 2.24
N ILE A 6 -4.80 4.08 1.09
CA ILE A 6 -4.54 3.25 -0.08
C ILE A 6 -3.40 3.88 -0.88
N SER A 7 -2.20 3.31 -0.81
CA SER A 7 -1.04 3.81 -1.55
C SER A 7 0.01 2.72 -1.78
N VAL A 8 0.93 3.00 -2.69
CA VAL A 8 2.16 2.22 -2.85
C VAL A 8 3.09 2.56 -1.70
N ALA A 9 3.45 1.58 -0.89
CA ALA A 9 4.38 1.73 0.23
C ALA A 9 5.49 0.64 0.18
N PRO A 10 6.54 0.72 1.02
CA PRO A 10 7.55 -0.33 1.10
C PRO A 10 6.92 -1.73 1.21
N PRO A 11 7.47 -2.74 0.50
CA PRO A 11 8.81 -2.81 -0.07
C PRO A 11 8.95 -2.29 -1.50
N TYR A 12 7.94 -1.64 -2.07
CA TYR A 12 8.04 -1.13 -3.44
C TYR A 12 9.08 -0.02 -3.56
N ARG A 13 9.81 0.01 -4.67
CA ARG A 13 10.79 1.07 -4.97
C ARG A 13 10.13 2.28 -5.63
N GLY A 14 10.80 3.43 -5.57
CA GLY A 14 10.43 4.64 -6.29
C GLY A 14 9.87 5.75 -5.39
N GLY A 15 9.63 6.91 -5.99
CA GLY A 15 9.24 8.13 -5.28
C GLY A 15 7.94 7.96 -4.49
N ILE A 16 6.91 7.37 -5.08
CA ILE A 16 5.59 7.22 -4.44
C ILE A 16 5.68 6.42 -3.13
N SER A 17 6.44 5.32 -3.13
CA SER A 17 6.69 4.51 -1.94
C SER A 17 7.38 5.31 -0.84
N LYS A 18 8.44 6.05 -1.18
CA LYS A 18 9.15 6.91 -0.24
C LYS A 18 8.27 8.04 0.32
N HIS A 19 7.50 8.70 -0.54
CA HIS A 19 6.56 9.75 -0.13
C HIS A 19 5.48 9.19 0.80
N THR A 20 4.96 8.00 0.51
CA THR A 20 3.96 7.33 1.36
C THR A 20 4.50 7.05 2.75
N SER A 21 5.74 6.57 2.87
CA SER A 21 6.36 6.34 4.19
C SER A 21 6.49 7.63 5.00
N ILE A 22 7.00 8.72 4.37
CA ILE A 22 7.16 10.03 5.03
C ILE A 22 5.78 10.60 5.41
N PHE A 23 4.80 10.49 4.51
CA PHE A 23 3.45 10.95 4.76
C PHE A 23 2.80 10.19 5.91
N LEU A 24 2.94 8.86 5.94
CA LEU A 24 2.43 8.04 7.03
C LEU A 24 3.07 8.40 8.37
N GLU A 25 4.39 8.59 8.41
CA GLU A 25 5.10 8.99 9.62
C GLU A 25 4.46 10.24 10.23
N LYS A 26 4.20 11.27 9.41
CA LYS A 26 3.60 12.53 9.86
C LYS A 26 2.11 12.43 10.15
N LEU A 27 1.37 11.65 9.37
CA LEU A 27 -0.07 11.47 9.57
C LEU A 27 -0.38 10.68 10.83
N ALA A 28 0.45 9.69 11.15
CA ALA A 28 0.33 8.83 12.32
C ALA A 28 0.56 9.58 13.65
N GLU A 29 1.21 10.75 13.62
CA GLU A 29 1.38 11.60 14.83
C GLU A 29 0.03 12.07 15.41
N LYS A 30 -1.02 12.14 14.59
CA LYS A 30 -2.34 12.68 14.99
C LYS A 30 -3.51 11.75 14.72
N HIS A 31 -3.31 10.70 13.91
CA HIS A 31 -4.37 9.82 13.45
C HIS A 31 -3.96 8.35 13.52
N SER A 32 -4.93 7.46 13.66
CA SER A 32 -4.69 6.02 13.50
C SER A 32 -4.81 5.70 12.02
N VAL A 33 -3.72 5.21 11.41
CA VAL A 33 -3.66 5.02 9.96
C VAL A 33 -3.32 3.58 9.64
N ASP A 34 -4.23 2.90 8.95
CA ASP A 34 -4.00 1.58 8.37
C ASP A 34 -3.59 1.76 6.90
N VAL A 35 -2.40 1.29 6.52
CA VAL A 35 -1.97 1.32 5.11
C VAL A 35 -2.46 0.09 4.37
N ILE A 36 -3.09 0.34 3.23
CA ILE A 36 -3.64 -0.66 2.32
C ILE A 36 -2.79 -0.65 1.06
N ASN A 37 -1.87 -1.61 0.97
CA ASN A 37 -0.82 -1.64 -0.03
C ASN A 37 -1.15 -2.63 -1.17
N TYR A 38 -0.37 -2.55 -2.24
CA TYR A 38 -0.52 -3.39 -3.41
C TYR A 38 0.18 -4.75 -3.20
N LYS A 39 -0.42 -5.80 -3.75
CA LYS A 39 0.21 -7.11 -4.02
C LYS A 39 1.01 -7.06 -5.31
N ARG A 40 0.47 -6.37 -6.32
CA ARG A 40 1.07 -6.17 -7.63
C ARG A 40 0.64 -4.81 -8.16
N GLN A 41 1.62 -4.00 -8.55
CA GLN A 41 1.35 -2.73 -9.23
C GLN A 41 1.18 -2.93 -10.74
N TYR A 42 1.96 -3.86 -11.31
CA TYR A 42 1.99 -4.08 -12.75
C TYR A 42 2.42 -5.52 -13.08
N PRO A 43 2.00 -6.11 -14.22
CA PRO A 43 2.46 -7.44 -14.64
C PRO A 43 3.98 -7.49 -14.81
N ASN A 44 4.61 -8.54 -14.29
CA ASN A 44 6.08 -8.68 -14.28
C ASN A 44 6.69 -8.65 -15.69
N PHE A 45 6.00 -9.19 -16.70
CA PHE A 45 6.50 -9.27 -18.07
C PHE A 45 6.59 -7.90 -18.78
N LEU A 46 5.86 -6.90 -18.30
CA LEU A 46 5.89 -5.54 -18.84
C LEU A 46 6.85 -4.64 -18.06
N PHE A 47 7.46 -5.14 -16.97
CA PHE A 47 8.38 -4.36 -16.17
C PHE A 47 9.80 -4.51 -16.71
N PRO A 48 10.45 -3.42 -17.18
CA PRO A 48 11.74 -3.51 -17.86
C PRO A 48 12.85 -3.86 -16.87
N GLY A 49 13.27 -5.13 -16.89
CA GLY A 49 14.60 -5.62 -16.50
C GLY A 49 15.02 -5.58 -15.03
N LYS A 50 14.43 -4.75 -14.15
CA LYS A 50 14.79 -4.66 -12.72
C LYS A 50 13.64 -5.08 -11.80
N THR A 51 13.93 -5.48 -10.56
CA THR A 51 12.90 -5.73 -9.54
C THR A 51 12.10 -4.47 -9.20
N GLN A 52 10.80 -4.60 -8.91
CA GLN A 52 9.94 -3.50 -8.44
C GLN A 52 10.09 -3.22 -6.92
N TYR A 53 10.92 -4.00 -6.25
CA TYR A 53 11.15 -3.93 -4.80
C TYR A 53 12.51 -3.30 -4.49
N ILE A 54 12.71 -2.90 -3.24
CA ILE A 54 13.99 -2.45 -2.69
C ILE A 54 14.77 -3.69 -2.21
N ASP A 55 16.06 -3.79 -2.52
CA ASP A 55 16.92 -4.97 -2.26
C ASP A 55 17.45 -5.05 -0.81
N ASP A 56 17.05 -4.17 0.10
CA ASP A 56 17.59 -4.15 1.48
C ASP A 56 16.91 -5.17 2.41
N GLU A 57 17.71 -5.89 3.20
CA GLU A 57 17.25 -6.87 4.20
C GLU A 57 16.36 -6.26 5.31
N LEU A 58 16.36 -4.94 5.46
CA LEU A 58 15.55 -4.18 6.42
C LEU A 58 14.13 -3.86 5.89
N ASN A 59 13.60 -4.69 5.00
CA ASN A 59 12.31 -4.51 4.34
C ASN A 59 11.13 -4.62 5.32
N GLN A 60 10.86 -3.54 6.06
CA GLN A 60 9.61 -3.39 6.78
C GLN A 60 8.48 -3.27 5.75
N GLN A 61 7.76 -4.37 5.56
CA GLN A 61 6.54 -4.35 4.77
C GLN A 61 5.58 -3.39 5.44
N LEU A 62 5.24 -2.32 4.72
CA LEU A 62 4.39 -1.27 5.24
C LEU A 62 2.98 -1.50 4.73
N GLY A 63 2.07 -1.72 5.67
CA GLY A 63 0.66 -1.92 5.39
C GLY A 63 0.30 -3.31 4.89
N GLU A 64 -1.01 -3.55 4.82
CA GLU A 64 -1.57 -4.80 4.39
C GLU A 64 -1.64 -4.88 2.86
N ARG A 65 -0.90 -5.82 2.26
CA ARG A 65 -0.89 -6.04 0.80
C ARG A 65 -2.14 -6.80 0.35
N CYS A 66 -3.17 -6.10 -0.08
CA CYS A 66 -4.47 -6.71 -0.42
C CYS A 66 -4.99 -6.36 -1.83
N ILE A 67 -4.50 -5.30 -2.47
CA ILE A 67 -4.96 -4.85 -3.81
C ILE A 67 -4.02 -5.37 -4.90
N ASP A 68 -4.56 -5.98 -5.95
CA ASP A 68 -3.82 -6.29 -7.17
C ASP A 68 -4.37 -5.44 -8.32
N SER A 69 -3.52 -4.59 -8.91
CA SER A 69 -3.94 -3.58 -9.90
C SER A 69 -4.59 -4.14 -11.17
N ILE A 70 -4.51 -5.44 -11.43
CA ILE A 70 -5.15 -6.05 -12.60
C ILE A 70 -6.15 -7.16 -12.24
N ASN A 71 -6.40 -7.39 -10.95
CA ASN A 71 -7.39 -8.38 -10.50
C ASN A 71 -8.56 -7.69 -9.76
N PRO A 72 -9.67 -7.40 -10.45
CA PRO A 72 -10.80 -6.67 -9.87
C PRO A 72 -11.45 -7.39 -8.68
N ILE A 73 -11.33 -8.72 -8.58
CA ILE A 73 -11.82 -9.49 -7.42
C ILE A 73 -11.15 -9.03 -6.13
N THR A 74 -9.87 -8.65 -6.20
CA THR A 74 -9.15 -8.13 -5.03
C THR A 74 -9.68 -6.77 -4.60
N TRP A 75 -10.18 -5.95 -5.53
CA TRP A 75 -10.72 -4.63 -5.22
C TRP A 75 -12.02 -4.75 -4.44
N PHE A 76 -12.94 -5.60 -4.90
CA PHE A 76 -14.19 -5.86 -4.18
C PHE A 76 -13.94 -6.46 -2.79
N LYS A 77 -13.01 -7.42 -2.69
CA LYS A 77 -12.63 -8.02 -1.40
C LYS A 77 -12.04 -6.98 -0.44
N THR A 78 -11.15 -6.12 -0.94
CA THR A 78 -10.56 -5.04 -0.13
C THR A 78 -11.63 -4.01 0.24
N GLY A 79 -12.48 -3.58 -0.69
CA GLY A 79 -13.57 -2.64 -0.43
C GLY A 79 -14.50 -3.11 0.69
N ASN A 80 -14.98 -4.36 0.62
CA ASN A 80 -15.79 -4.96 1.68
C ASN A 80 -15.05 -4.99 3.03
N LYS A 81 -13.78 -5.39 2.99
CA LYS A 81 -12.93 -5.41 4.20
C LYS A 81 -12.75 -4.02 4.82
N LEU A 82 -12.64 -2.96 4.01
CA LEU A 82 -12.53 -1.58 4.51
C LEU A 82 -13.88 -1.08 5.06
N ALA A 83 -14.99 -1.43 4.42
CA ALA A 83 -16.32 -1.09 4.88
C ALA A 83 -16.60 -1.66 6.29
N ASP A 84 -16.17 -2.89 6.56
CA ASP A 84 -16.34 -3.55 7.87
C ASP A 84 -15.53 -2.86 8.99
N ARG A 85 -14.42 -2.19 8.64
CA ARG A 85 -13.48 -1.58 9.59
C ARG A 85 -13.88 -0.19 10.08
N LYS A 86 -14.97 0.40 9.56
CA LYS A 86 -15.53 1.70 9.99
C LYS A 86 -14.48 2.82 10.06
N TYR A 87 -13.77 3.07 8.96
CA TYR A 87 -12.86 4.21 8.88
C TYR A 87 -13.63 5.53 8.78
N ASP A 88 -13.06 6.58 9.35
CA ASP A 88 -13.58 7.94 9.20
C ASP A 88 -13.23 8.52 7.82
N LEU A 89 -12.14 8.04 7.23
CA LEU A 89 -11.63 8.45 5.92
C LEU A 89 -10.92 7.28 5.23
N VAL A 90 -11.13 7.14 3.92
CA VAL A 90 -10.45 6.19 3.02
C VAL A 90 -9.88 6.96 1.84
#